data_AF-A0A934SYH4-F1
#
_entry.id   AF-A0A934SYH4-F1
#
_cell.length_a   1.000
_cell.length_b   1.000
_cell.length_c   1.000
_cell.angle_alpha   90.00
_cell.angle_beta   90.00
_cell.angle_gamma   90.00
#
_symmetry.space_group_name_H-M   'P 1'
#
loop_
_entity.id
_entity.type
_entity.pdbx_description
1 polymer ?
#
loop_
_entity_poly.entity_id
_entity_poly.type
_entity_poly.pdbx_seq_one_letter_code
_entity_poly.pdbx_strand_id
1 'polypeptide(L)' 'MQELRDLLSSADAILIASPEYAHGINGTMKNTLDWLLSHPGFAYKPVSVFNPSYQCHHAHKALKETLRTMAADLIPGA' A
#
# COMPACT_ATOMS: atom_id res chain seq x y z
N MET A 1 0.40 3.25 -16.15
CA MET A 1 1.28 2.28 -15.45
C MET A 1 2.74 2.73 -15.43
N GLN A 2 3.35 3.12 -16.56
CA GLN A 2 4.71 3.67 -16.55
C GLN A 2 4.83 4.91 -15.64
N GLU A 3 3.90 5.85 -15.77
CA GLU A 3 3.84 7.05 -14.92
C GLU A 3 3.81 6.74 -13.42
N LEU A 4 2.98 5.78 -12.99
CA LEU A 4 2.94 5.35 -11.58
C LEU A 4 4.29 4.76 -11.15
N ARG A 5 4.96 3.98 -12.00
CA ARG A 5 6.27 3.41 -11.70
C ARG A 5 7.36 4.48 -11.60
N ASP A 6 7.29 5.50 -12.44
CA ASP A 6 8.22 6.62 -12.42
C ASP A 6 8.03 7.46 -11.15
N LEU A 7 6.77 7.78 -10.81
CA LEU A 7 6.41 8.45 -9.55
C LEU A 7 6.85 7.64 -8.34
N LEU A 8 6.60 6.33 -8.35
CA LEU A 8 7.05 5.46 -7.27
C LEU A 8 8.56 5.42 -7.16
N SER A 9 9.29 5.44 -8.27
CA SER A 9 10.76 5.40 -8.24
C SER A 9 11.36 6.70 -7.72
N SER A 10 10.75 7.85 -8.02
CA SER A 10 11.19 9.17 -7.54
C SER A 10 10.70 9.54 -6.14
N ALA A 11 9.68 8.88 -5.60
CA ALA A 11 9.12 9.20 -4.29
C ALA A 11 10.05 8.81 -3.12
N ASP A 12 10.24 9.71 -2.15
CA ASP A 12 10.98 9.39 -0.92
C ASP A 12 10.18 8.50 0.04
N ALA A 13 8.84 8.59 -0.02
CA ALA A 13 7.92 7.81 0.80
C ALA A 13 6.56 7.65 0.08
N ILE A 14 5.77 6.67 0.52
CA ILE A 14 4.46 6.35 -0.07
C ILE A 14 3.39 6.42 1.03
N LEU A 15 2.31 7.14 0.76
CA LEU A 15 1.10 7.12 1.58
C LEU A 15 -0.02 6.37 0.84
N ILE A 16 -0.51 5.29 1.42
CA ILE A 16 -1.63 4.52 0.88
C ILE A 16 -2.88 4.85 1.69
N ALA A 17 -3.78 5.61 1.08
CA ALA A 17 -5.11 5.86 1.61
C ALA A 17 -6.11 4.86 1.01
N SER A 18 -6.54 3.86 1.78
CA SER A 18 -7.54 2.88 1.33
C SER A 18 -8.65 2.75 2.37
N PRO A 19 -9.91 3.10 2.03
CA PRO A 19 -11.05 2.73 2.87
C PRO A 19 -11.18 1.20 2.94
N GLU A 20 -11.75 0.69 4.03
CA GLU A 20 -12.18 -0.71 4.10
C GLU A 20 -13.40 -0.94 3.21
N TYR A 21 -13.33 -1.98 2.39
CA TYR A 21 -14.40 -2.42 1.51
C TYR A 21 -14.61 -3.92 1.68
N ALA A 22 -15.79 -4.34 2.14
CA ALA A 22 -16.13 -5.74 2.40
C ALA A 22 -15.05 -6.49 3.23
N HIS A 23 -14.58 -5.87 4.32
CA HIS A 23 -13.48 -6.36 5.17
C HIS A 23 -12.09 -6.51 4.50
N GLY A 24 -11.92 -5.96 3.31
CA GLY A 24 -10.64 -5.92 2.59
C GLY A 24 -10.35 -4.56 1.95
N ILE A 25 -9.39 -4.55 1.03
CA ILE A 25 -9.13 -3.41 0.13
C ILE A 25 -10.02 -3.52 -1.10
N ASN A 26 -10.30 -2.39 -1.76
CA ASN A 26 -11.03 -2.42 -3.02
C ASN A 26 -10.22 -3.13 -4.14
N GLY A 27 -10.92 -3.62 -5.17
CA GLY A 27 -10.30 -4.39 -6.26
C GLY A 27 -9.24 -3.61 -7.04
N THR A 28 -9.43 -2.30 -7.20
CA THR A 28 -8.45 -1.42 -7.86
C THR A 28 -7.15 -1.35 -7.08
N MET A 29 -7.20 -1.21 -5.76
CA MET A 29 -6.03 -1.18 -4.89
C MET A 29 -5.28 -2.52 -4.95
N LYS A 30 -6.00 -3.64 -4.87
CA LYS A 30 -5.39 -4.96 -5.01
C LYS A 30 -4.66 -5.10 -6.34
N ASN A 31 -5.34 -4.76 -7.45
CA ASN A 31 -4.74 -4.84 -8.78
C ASN A 31 -3.50 -3.93 -8.88
N THR A 32 -3.55 -2.71 -8.35
CA THR A 32 -2.38 -1.83 -8.31
C THR A 32 -1.21 -2.46 -7.56
N LEU A 33 -1.43 -3.04 -6.37
CA LEU A 33 -0.38 -3.74 -5.62
C LEU A 33 0.17 -4.96 -6.39
N ASP A 34 -0.70 -5.72 -7.05
CA ASP A 34 -0.29 -6.87 -7.87
C ASP A 34 0.67 -6.44 -8.99
N TRP A 35 0.45 -5.27 -9.60
CA TRP A 35 1.36 -4.69 -10.61
C TRP A 35 2.69 -4.17 -10.05
N LEU A 36 2.74 -3.87 -8.76
CA LEU A 36 3.90 -3.30 -8.06
C LEU A 36 4.76 -4.35 -7.36
N LEU A 37 4.26 -5.58 -7.15
CA LEU A 37 4.99 -6.69 -6.52
C LEU A 37 6.41 -6.88 -7.05
N SER A 38 6.62 -6.65 -8.35
CA SER A 38 7.92 -6.82 -9.01
C SER A 38 8.62 -5.51 -9.35
N HIS A 39 8.14 -4.36 -8.85
CA HIS A 39 8.74 -3.05 -9.14
C HIS A 39 9.84 -2.70 -8.12
N PRO A 40 11.12 -2.61 -8.52
CA PRO A 40 12.22 -2.32 -7.60
C PRO A 40 12.07 -0.97 -6.90
N GLY A 41 11.44 0.00 -7.58
CA GLY A 41 11.16 1.33 -7.02
C GLY A 41 10.08 1.34 -5.93
N PHE A 42 9.53 0.19 -5.55
CA PHE A 42 8.61 0.07 -4.41
C PHE A 42 9.27 -0.60 -3.19
N ALA A 43 10.18 -1.55 -3.42
CA ALA A 43 10.85 -2.27 -2.36
C ALA A 43 11.67 -1.32 -1.47
N TYR A 44 11.63 -1.59 -0.16
CA TYR A 44 12.32 -0.84 0.90
C TYR A 44 11.92 0.63 1.03
N LYS A 45 10.88 1.09 0.33
CA LYS A 45 10.38 2.45 0.50
C LYS A 45 9.62 2.57 1.82
N PRO A 46 9.77 3.71 2.53
CA PRO A 46 8.91 4.04 3.66
C PRO A 46 7.45 4.12 3.20
N VAL A 47 6.57 3.34 3.83
CA VAL A 47 5.14 3.30 3.51
C VAL A 47 4.30 3.55 4.76
N SER A 48 3.37 4.50 4.66
CA SER A 48 2.32 4.77 5.64
C SER A 48 0.96 4.35 5.07
N VAL A 49 0.07 3.82 5.92
CA VAL A 49 -1.26 3.35 5.52
C VAL A 49 -2.32 4.11 6.31
N PHE A 50 -3.12 4.92 5.62
CA PHE A 50 -4.23 5.65 6.22
C PHE A 50 -5.56 4.98 5.85
N ASN A 51 -6.38 4.66 6.86
CA ASN A 51 -7.74 4.16 6.62
C ASN A 51 -8.76 5.22 7.06
N PRO A 52 -9.47 5.88 6.12
CA PRO A 52 -10.45 6.91 6.44
C PRO A 52 -11.79 6.36 6.98
N SER A 53 -12.00 5.04 7.00
CA SER A 53 -13.29 4.45 7.37
C SER A 53 -13.43 4.20 8.88
N TYR A 54 -14.61 4.52 9.45
CA TYR A 54 -14.93 4.35 10.87
C TYR A 54 -14.99 2.86 11.27
N GLN A 55 -14.32 2.47 12.37
CA GLN A 55 -14.25 1.09 12.90
C GLN A 55 -13.71 0.01 11.94
N CYS A 56 -12.65 0.32 11.20
CA CYS A 56 -12.06 -0.59 10.21
C CYS A 56 -10.79 -1.25 10.74
N HIS A 57 -10.88 -2.52 11.13
CA HIS A 57 -9.77 -3.25 11.73
C HIS A 57 -9.22 -4.38 10.83
N HIS A 58 -10.01 -4.88 9.89
CA HIS A 58 -9.67 -6.07 9.12
C HIS A 58 -8.81 -5.72 7.91
N ALA A 59 -9.27 -4.79 7.08
CA ALA A 59 -8.56 -4.40 5.86
C ALA A 59 -7.20 -3.77 6.14
N HIS A 60 -7.11 -2.98 7.22
CA HIS A 60 -5.88 -2.31 7.60
C HIS A 60 -4.77 -3.29 8.01
N LYS A 61 -5.10 -4.33 8.77
CA LYS A 61 -4.14 -5.38 9.15
C LYS A 61 -3.71 -6.21 7.94
N ALA A 62 -4.66 -6.65 7.12
CA ALA A 62 -4.36 -7.43 5.93
C ALA A 62 -3.49 -6.66 4.92
N LEU A 63 -3.82 -5.38 4.68
CA LEU A 63 -3.04 -4.51 3.80
C LEU A 63 -1.60 -4.33 4.31
N LYS A 64 -1.42 -4.04 5.60
CA LYS A 64 -0.07 -3.96 6.20
C LYS A 64 0.71 -5.25 5.99
N GLU A 65 0.08 -6.41 6.14
CA GLU A 65 0.75 -7.68 5.89
C GLU A 65 1.16 -7.85 4.43
N THR A 66 0.27 -7.55 3.47
CA THR A 66 0.61 -7.56 2.05
C THR A 66 1.80 -6.64 1.75
N LEU A 67 1.81 -5.43 2.28
CA LEU A 67 2.91 -4.48 2.06
C LEU A 67 4.24 -4.99 2.62
N ARG A 68 4.25 -5.65 3.79
CA ARG A 68 5.46 -6.31 4.32
C ARG A 68 5.96 -7.41 3.40
N THR A 69 5.06 -8.22 2.84
CA THR A 69 5.46 -9.27 1.88
C THR A 69 6.03 -8.70 0.59
N MET A 70 5.66 -7.46 0.24
CA MET A 70 6.21 -6.69 -0.89
C MET A 70 7.51 -5.93 -0.53
N ALA A 71 8.11 -6.22 0.63
CA ALA A 71 9.31 -5.56 1.17
C ALA A 71 9.15 -4.04 1.40
N ALA A 72 7.94 -3.54 1.65
CA ALA A 72 7.74 -2.15 2.07
C ALA A 72 8.26 -1.93 3.50
N ASP A 73 8.87 -0.78 3.76
CA ASP A 73 9.26 -0.36 5.11
C ASP A 73 8.08 0.37 5.78
N LEU A 74 7.27 -0.37 6.54
CA LEU A 74 6.09 0.20 7.18
C LEU A 74 6.47 1.12 8.34
N ILE A 75 6.06 2.39 8.24
CA ILE A 75 6.31 3.38 9.28
C ILE A 75 5.52 3.01 10.55
N PRO A 76 6.17 2.87 11.72
CA PRO A 76 5.48 2.58 12.98
C PRO A 76 4.49 3.69 13.37
N GLY A 77 3.30 3.31 13.83
CA GLY A 77 2.28 4.28 14.28
C GLY A 77 1.51 5.00 13.16
N ALA A 78 1.87 4.76 11.90
CA ALA A 78 1.07 5.12 10.74
C ALA A 78 -0.21 4.29 10.63
#